data_AF-A0A353BA54-F1
#
_entry.id   AF-A0A353BA54-F1
#
_cell.length_a   1.000
_cell.length_b   1.000
_cell.length_c   1.000
_cell.angle_alpha   90.00
_cell.angle_beta   90.00
_cell.angle_gamma   90.00
#
_symmetry.space_group_name_H-M   'P 1'
#
loop_
_entity.id
_entity.type
_entity.pdbx_description
1 polymer ?
#
loop_
_entity_poly.entity_id
_entity_poly.type
_entity_poly.pdbx_seq_one_letter_code
_entity_poly.pdbx_strand_id
1 'polypeptide(L)' 'MLADNFPFLEFAMNRVRLRLDNEVSDEVFAVLTVSGLDPQFERRGTSGDVISVSERNEWLTLMLVGRFIC' A
#
# COMPACT_ATOMS: atom_id res chain seq x y z
N MET A 1 -20.99 -7.89 -8.37
CA MET A 1 -20.49 -6.85 -7.46
C MET A 1 -19.00 -6.74 -7.74
N LEU A 2 -18.55 -5.61 -8.26
CA LEU A 2 -17.20 -5.38 -8.74
C LEU A 2 -16.79 -4.03 -8.13
N ALA A 3 -15.67 -4.04 -7.40
CA ALA A 3 -15.19 -3.03 -6.44
C ALA A 3 -15.66 -3.24 -5.00
N ASP A 4 -15.02 -4.15 -4.27
CA ASP A 4 -14.96 -3.99 -2.80
C ASP A 4 -13.54 -4.09 -2.22
N ASN A 5 -12.57 -4.74 -2.87
CA ASN A 5 -11.18 -4.83 -2.34
C ASN A 5 -10.10 -4.73 -3.44
N PHE A 6 -10.21 -3.81 -4.41
CA PHE A 6 -9.07 -3.55 -5.29
C PHE A 6 -8.10 -2.58 -4.58
N PRO A 7 -6.79 -2.87 -4.54
CA PRO A 7 -5.81 -1.91 -4.04
C PRO A 7 -5.83 -0.69 -4.94
N PHE A 8 -6.45 0.39 -4.50
CA PHE A 8 -6.46 1.64 -5.24
C PHE A 8 -5.39 2.57 -4.67
N LEU A 9 -4.61 3.17 -5.56
CA LEU A 9 -3.63 4.19 -5.20
C LEU A 9 -4.35 5.52 -5.05
N GLU A 10 -4.29 6.09 -3.86
CA GLU A 10 -4.77 7.44 -3.62
C GLU A 10 -3.56 8.38 -3.49
N PHE A 11 -3.46 9.34 -4.39
CA PHE A 11 -2.45 10.39 -4.36
C PHE A 11 -2.89 11.44 -3.34
N ALA A 12 -2.30 11.44 -2.15
CA ALA A 12 -2.35 12.59 -1.24
C ALA A 12 -1.14 13.48 -1.54
N MET A 13 -1.25 14.79 -1.39
CA MET A 13 -0.13 15.71 -1.66
C MET A 13 1.19 15.22 -1.03
N ASN A 14 2.16 14.84 -1.87
CA ASN A 14 3.50 14.29 -1.58
C ASN A 14 3.59 12.82 -1.10
N ARG A 15 2.48 12.07 -1.02
CA ARG A 15 2.48 10.65 -0.64
C ARG A 15 1.47 9.82 -1.42
N VAL A 16 1.90 8.62 -1.78
CA VAL A 16 1.05 7.60 -2.38
C VAL A 16 0.50 6.72 -1.28
N ARG A 17 -0.83 6.57 -1.24
CA ARG A 17 -1.53 5.72 -0.27
C ARG A 17 -2.04 4.46 -0.96
N LEU A 18 -1.69 3.31 -0.41
CA LEU A 18 -2.16 2.00 -0.79
C LEU A 18 -3.17 1.53 0.24
N ARG A 19 -4.37 1.22 -0.22
CA ARG A 19 -5.35 0.51 0.61
C ARG A 19 -5.25 -0.98 0.33
N LEU A 20 -5.06 -1.78 1.37
CA LEU A 20 -4.83 -3.21 1.27
C LEU A 20 -5.78 -3.97 2.19
N ASP A 21 -6.05 -5.23 1.85
CA ASP A 21 -6.69 -6.14 2.78
C ASP A 21 -5.75 -6.40 3.97
N ASN A 22 -6.33 -6.65 5.15
CA ASN A 22 -5.61 -6.87 6.40
C ASN A 22 -4.71 -8.11 6.34
N GLU A 23 -5.01 -9.06 5.46
CA GLU A 23 -4.21 -10.29 5.29
C GLU A 23 -2.87 -10.05 4.60
N VAL A 24 -2.78 -9.04 3.72
CA VAL A 24 -1.59 -8.75 2.90
C VAL A 24 -0.87 -7.46 3.34
N SER A 25 -1.49 -6.67 4.21
CA SER A 25 -0.97 -5.36 4.64
C SER A 25 0.35 -5.48 5.39
N ASP A 26 0.49 -6.44 6.31
CA ASP A 26 1.71 -6.67 7.08
C ASP A 26 2.89 -7.10 6.18
N GLU A 27 2.62 -7.96 5.18
CA GLU A 27 3.65 -8.42 4.23
C GLU A 27 4.11 -7.27 3.32
N VAL A 28 3.17 -6.51 2.76
CA VAL A 28 3.50 -5.34 1.95
C VAL A 28 4.27 -4.30 2.77
N PHE A 29 3.87 -4.05 4.02
CA PHE A 29 4.58 -3.13 4.90
C PHE A 29 6.03 -3.55 5.15
N ALA A 30 6.26 -4.85 5.45
CA ALA A 30 7.59 -5.39 5.66
C ALA A 30 8.47 -5.23 4.41
N VAL A 31 7.92 -5.52 3.23
CA VAL A 31 8.62 -5.40 1.95
C VAL A 31 9.04 -3.98 1.66
N LEU A 32 8.14 -3.02 1.84
CA LEU A 32 8.42 -1.60 1.60
C LEU A 32 9.45 -1.09 2.62
N THR A 33 9.40 -1.55 3.86
CA THR A 33 10.37 -1.23 4.92
C THR A 33 11.78 -1.74 4.57
N VAL A 34 11.91 -3.02 4.21
CA VAL A 34 13.21 -3.62 3.85
C VAL A 34 13.78 -3.01 2.56
N SER A 35 12.90 -2.55 1.67
CA SER A 35 13.29 -1.85 0.44
C SER A 35 13.71 -0.38 0.67
N GLY A 36 13.70 0.09 1.92
CA GLY A 36 14.13 1.44 2.28
C GLY A 36 13.14 2.55 1.93
N LEU A 37 11.85 2.23 1.79
CA LEU A 37 10.81 3.15 1.29
C LEU A 37 10.12 3.97 2.37
N ASP A 38 10.49 3.78 3.64
CA ASP A 38 9.92 4.43 4.83
C ASP A 38 8.38 4.52 4.81
N PRO A 39 7.69 3.37 4.71
CA PRO A 39 6.24 3.34 4.67
C PRO A 39 5.64 3.77 6.03
N GLN A 40 4.53 4.51 5.98
CA GLN A 40 3.70 4.80 7.15
C GLN A 40 2.48 3.89 7.15
N PHE A 41 2.17 3.26 8.28
CA PHE A 41 1.07 2.31 8.40
C PHE A 41 -0.08 2.88 9.23
N GLU A 42 -1.30 2.80 8.71
CA GLU A 42 -2.52 3.21 9.40
C GLU A 42 -3.54 2.05 9.39
N ARG A 43 -3.83 1.49 10.56
CA ARG A 43 -4.86 0.45 10.70
C ARG A 43 -6.25 1.05 10.66
N ARG A 44 -7.08 0.66 9.68
CA ARG A 44 -8.48 1.11 9.58
C ARG A 44 -9.53 0.01 9.82
N GLY A 45 -9.13 -1.15 10.36
CA GLY A 45 -10.05 -2.18 10.82
C GLY A 45 -10.81 -2.86 9.68
N THR A 46 -12.14 -2.80 9.67
CA THR A 46 -12.98 -3.41 8.63
C THR A 46 -12.87 -2.72 7.27
N SER A 47 -12.23 -1.56 7.23
CA SER A 47 -12.04 -0.75 6.04
C SER A 47 -10.74 -1.07 5.27
N GLY A 48 -9.92 -2.03 5.73
CA GLY A 48 -8.62 -2.33 5.14
C GLY A 48 -7.53 -1.35 5.58
N ASP A 49 -6.30 -1.85 5.74
CA ASP A 49 -5.16 -1.06 6.19
C ASP A 49 -4.63 -0.13 5.10
N VAL A 50 -4.09 1.01 5.52
CA VAL A 50 -3.54 2.01 4.61
C VAL A 50 -2.04 2.13 4.82
N ILE A 51 -1.28 1.97 3.73
CA ILE A 51 0.17 2.14 3.71
C ILE A 51 0.53 3.34 2.85
N SER A 52 1.26 4.29 3.41
CA SER A 52 1.62 5.54 2.74
C SER A 52 3.13 5.63 2.50
N VAL A 53 3.54 5.79 1.25
CA VAL A 53 4.95 5.97 0.86
C VAL A 53 5.15 7.35 0.21
N SER A 54 6.41 7.79 0.10
CA SER A 54 6.75 8.98 -0.67
C SER A 54 6.37 8.82 -2.14
N GLU A 55 5.81 9.86 -2.77
CA GLU A 55 5.53 9.88 -4.22
C GLU A 55 6.77 9.59 -5.08
N ARG A 56 7.97 9.94 -4.61
CA ARG A 56 9.22 9.62 -5.33
C ARG A 56 9.43 8.12 -5.54
N ASN A 57 8.77 7.31 -4.72
CA ASN A 57 8.87 5.86 -4.72
C ASN A 57 7.63 5.19 -5.30
N GLU A 58 6.70 5.93 -5.92
CA GLU A 58 5.46 5.41 -6.47
C GLU A 58 5.69 4.19 -7.38
N TRP A 59 6.52 4.36 -8.41
CA TRP A 59 6.77 3.30 -9.40
C TRP A 59 7.42 2.07 -8.78
N LEU A 60 8.38 2.25 -7.87
CA LEU A 60 9.01 1.13 -7.19
C LEU A 60 8.01 0.42 -6.26
N THR A 61 7.19 1.19 -5.55
CA THR A 61 6.12 0.67 -4.70
C THR A 61 5.12 -0.15 -5.52
N LEU A 62 4.68 0.36 -6.66
CA LEU A 62 3.82 -0.37 -7.61
C LEU A 62 4.44 -1.69 -8.06
N MET A 63 5.72 -1.68 -8.45
CA MET A 63 6.42 -2.89 -8.89
C MET A 63 6.57 -3.92 -7.76
N LEU A 64 6.81 -3.47 -6.52
CA LEU A 64 6.98 -4.34 -5.36
C LEU A 64 5.65 -4.85 -4.81
N VAL A 65 4.56 -4.11 -4.95
CA VAL A 65 3.23 -4.47 -4.45
C VAL A 65 2.44 -5.27 -5.49
N GLY A 66 2.63 -5.00 -6.79
CA GLY A 66 1.99 -5.73 -7.88
C GLY A 66 2.15 -7.25 -7.80
N ARG A 67 3.25 -7.74 -7.21
CA ARG A 67 3.48 -9.18 -6.99
C ARG A 67 2.53 -9.85 -5.98
N PHE A 68 1.81 -9.08 -5.18
CA PHE A 68 0.89 -9.58 -4.15
C PHE A 68 -0.59 -9.48 -4.54
N ILE A 69 -0.90 -8.73 -5.60
CA ILE A 69 -2.27 -8.33 -5.97
C ILE A 69 -2.64 -8.73 -7.41
N CYS A 70 -1.75 -9.44 -8.11
CA CYS A 70 -2.00 -10.05 -9.43
C CYS A 70 -2.79 -11.35 -9.32
#